data_AF-A0A284RXT3-F1
#
_entry.id   AF-A0A284RXT3-F1
#
_cell.length_a   1.000
_cell.length_b   1.000
_cell.length_c   1.000
_cell.angle_alpha   90.00
_cell.angle_beta   90.00
_cell.angle_gamma   90.00
#
_symmetry.space_group_name_H-M   'P 1'
#
loop_
_entity.id
_entity.type
_entity.pdbx_description
1 polymer ?
#
loop_
_entity_poly.entity_id
_entity_poly.type
_entity_poly.pdbx_seq_one_letter_code
_entity_poly.pdbx_strand_id
1 'polypeptide(L)'
;MAPAKHAHPRGDERGVAEERLREELVVMRRDLFKEKIPGRSLLSPQALMPTTLLEHIVDLVHYGQLSTLDDVQRELTWAHADTWGPRILELIGPVHDKVN
;
A
#
# COMPACT_ATOMS: atom_id res chain seq x y z
N MET A 1 16.62 -18.30 -17.42
CA MET A 1 15.23 -18.20 -16.93
C MET A 1 15.04 -16.78 -16.42
N ALA A 2 14.25 -15.95 -17.11
CA ALA A 2 13.87 -14.64 -16.58
C ALA A 2 12.80 -14.84 -15.50
N PRO A 3 12.83 -14.11 -14.37
CA PRO A 3 11.75 -14.20 -13.39
C PRO A 3 10.45 -13.73 -14.05
N ALA A 4 9.38 -14.49 -13.85
CA ALA A 4 8.06 -14.16 -14.33
C ALA A 4 7.69 -12.77 -13.80
N LYS A 5 7.37 -11.85 -14.71
CA LYS A 5 6.87 -10.52 -14.36
C LYS A 5 5.60 -10.73 -13.54
N HIS A 6 5.62 -10.33 -12.27
CA HIS A 6 4.50 -10.39 -11.33
C HIS A 6 3.23 -9.91 -12.04
N ALA A 7 2.36 -10.85 -12.41
CA ALA A 7 1.03 -10.52 -12.89
C ALA A 7 0.26 -10.03 -11.67
N HIS A 8 -0.49 -8.92 -11.80
CA HIS A 8 -1.43 -8.54 -10.74
C HIS A 8 -2.34 -9.74 -10.45
N PRO A 9 -2.47 -10.16 -9.18
CA PRO A 9 -3.42 -11.18 -8.80
C PRO A 9 -4.80 -10.74 -9.28
N ARG A 10 -5.56 -11.70 -9.79
CA ARG A 10 -6.94 -11.40 -10.20
C ARG A 10 -7.72 -11.00 -8.95
N GLY A 11 -8.72 -10.13 -9.09
CA GLY A 11 -9.45 -9.58 -7.93
C GLY A 11 -10.14 -10.65 -7.06
N ASP A 12 -10.33 -11.87 -7.58
CA ASP A 12 -10.85 -13.06 -6.92
C ASP A 12 -9.78 -13.88 -6.17
N GLU A 13 -8.49 -13.59 -6.35
CA GLU A 13 -7.37 -14.24 -5.63
C GLU A 13 -7.04 -13.52 -4.30
N ARG A 14 -7.49 -12.27 -4.15
CA ARG A 14 -7.31 -11.49 -2.93
C ARG A 14 -8.36 -11.87 -1.89
N GLY A 15 -7.91 -12.09 -0.65
CA GLY A 15 -8.77 -12.44 0.47
C GLY A 15 -9.41 -11.23 1.17
N VAL A 16 -10.20 -11.53 2.21
CA VAL A 16 -10.85 -10.54 3.08
C VAL A 16 -9.82 -9.64 3.78
N ALA A 17 -8.61 -10.16 4.05
CA ALA A 17 -7.56 -9.39 4.71
C ALA A 17 -6.99 -8.30 3.78
N GLU A 18 -6.82 -8.62 2.50
CA GLU A 18 -6.32 -7.72 1.47
C GLU A 18 -7.34 -6.64 1.11
N GLU A 19 -8.64 -6.96 1.04
CA GLU A 19 -9.66 -5.92 0.84
C GLU A 19 -9.73 -4.98 2.05
N ARG A 20 -9.60 -5.51 3.26
CA ARG A 20 -9.53 -4.67 4.46
C ARG A 20 -8.30 -3.77 4.45
N LEU A 21 -7.14 -4.29 4.07
CA LEU A 21 -5.92 -3.49 3.92
C LEU A 21 -6.12 -2.38 2.90
N ARG A 22 -6.77 -2.67 1.76
CA ARG A 22 -7.10 -1.69 0.74
C ARG A 22 -7.98 -0.56 1.29
N GLU A 23 -9.01 -0.88 2.06
CA GLU A 23 -9.88 0.11 2.71
C GLU A 23 -9.10 1.00 3.69
N GLU A 24 -8.26 0.40 4.54
CA GLU A 24 -7.43 1.12 5.51
C GLU A 24 -6.41 2.05 4.81
N LEU A 25 -5.79 1.59 3.72
CA LEU A 25 -4.88 2.41 2.91
C LEU A 25 -5.62 3.59 2.24
N VAL A 26 -6.88 3.41 1.84
CA VAL A 26 -7.71 4.51 1.32
C VAL A 26 -8.00 5.55 2.41
N VAL A 27 -8.29 5.11 3.64
CA VAL A 27 -8.48 6.00 4.80
C VAL A 27 -7.18 6.75 5.10
N MET A 28 -6.06 6.03 5.23
CA MET A 28 -4.73 6.60 5.43
C MET A 28 -4.42 7.67 4.38
N ARG A 29 -4.62 7.39 3.09
CA ARG A 29 -4.40 8.37 2.01
C ARG A 29 -5.20 9.66 2.22
N ARG A 30 -6.46 9.56 2.66
CA ARG A 30 -7.31 10.74 2.91
C ARG A 30 -6.80 11.55 4.09
N ASP A 31 -6.37 10.88 5.15
CA ASP A 31 -5.86 11.55 6.34
C ASP A 31 -4.51 12.22 6.07
N LEU A 32 -3.60 11.53 5.38
CA LEU A 32 -2.33 12.11 4.94
C LEU A 32 -2.53 13.33 4.03
N PHE A 33 -3.51 13.26 3.13
CA PHE A 33 -3.83 14.39 2.26
C PHE A 33 -4.31 15.60 3.07
N LYS A 34 -5.19 15.40 4.07
CA LYS A 34 -5.65 16.49 4.96
C LYS A 34 -4.52 17.08 5.80
N GLU A 35 -3.63 16.24 6.32
CA GLU A 35 -2.49 16.66 7.14
C GLU A 35 -1.46 17.45 6.33
N LYS A 36 -1.15 17.01 5.10
CA LYS A 36 -0.08 17.61 4.27
C LYS A 36 -0.56 18.72 3.35
N ILE A 37 -1.83 18.72 2.98
CA ILE A 37 -2.40 19.68 2.04
C ILE A 37 -3.58 20.37 2.75
N PRO A 38 -3.30 21.32 3.66
CA PRO A 38 -4.34 22.05 4.36
C PRO A 38 -5.06 23.03 3.42
N GLY A 39 -6.39 23.13 3.57
CA GLY A 39 -7.21 24.13 2.89
C GLY A 39 -7.84 23.67 1.57
N ARG A 40 -8.37 24.63 0.79
CA ARG A 40 -9.10 24.41 -0.48
C ARG A 40 -8.16 24.08 -1.64
N SER A 41 -7.39 23.00 -1.51
CA SER A 41 -6.59 22.49 -2.62
C SER A 41 -7.49 21.88 -3.69
N LEU A 42 -7.19 22.17 -4.96
CA LEU A 42 -7.84 21.54 -6.12
C LEU A 42 -7.30 20.12 -6.38
N LEU A 43 -6.26 19.71 -5.66
CA LEU A 43 -5.69 18.38 -5.77
C LEU A 43 -6.61 17.35 -5.11
N SER A 44 -6.61 16.14 -5.66
CA SER A 44 -7.26 15.01 -5.03
C SER A 44 -6.25 14.22 -4.18
N PRO A 45 -6.70 13.42 -3.19
CA PRO A 45 -5.82 12.51 -2.46
C PRO A 45 -5.01 11.56 -3.35
N GLN A 46 -5.48 11.28 -4.58
CA GLN A 46 -4.77 10.45 -5.55
C GLN A 46 -3.47 11.11 -6.05
N ALA A 47 -3.34 12.43 -5.94
CA ALA A 47 -2.10 13.13 -6.27
C ALA A 47 -0.97 12.84 -5.27
N LEU A 48 -1.30 12.53 -4.01
CA LEU A 48 -0.34 12.16 -2.97
C LEU A 48 0.00 10.67 -3.04
N MET A 49 -1.03 9.84 -3.19
CA MET A 49 -0.90 8.38 -3.30
C MET A 49 -1.86 7.88 -4.38
N PRO A 50 -1.36 7.65 -5.61
CA PRO A 50 -2.16 7.15 -6.71
C PRO A 50 -2.82 5.82 -6.36
N THR A 51 -4.00 5.56 -6.90
CA THR A 51 -4.69 4.28 -6.69
C THR A 51 -3.81 3.11 -7.14
N THR A 52 -3.03 3.25 -8.22
CA THR A 52 -2.09 2.21 -8.68
C THR A 52 -1.04 1.84 -7.65
N LEU A 53 -0.50 2.81 -6.90
CA LEU A 53 0.44 2.54 -5.81
C LEU A 53 -0.22 1.79 -4.67
N LEU A 54 -1.46 2.14 -4.37
CA LEU A 54 -2.26 1.52 -3.31
C LEU A 54 -2.56 0.05 -3.63
N GLU A 55 -2.96 -0.22 -4.88
CA GLU A 55 -3.14 -1.59 -5.39
C GLU A 55 -1.83 -2.39 -5.40
N HIS A 56 -0.71 -1.75 -5.78
CA HIS A 56 0.61 -2.38 -5.75
C HIS A 56 1.04 -2.78 -4.33
N ILE A 57 0.76 -1.96 -3.32
CA ILE A 57 1.02 -2.33 -1.91
C ILE A 57 0.23 -3.58 -1.54
N VAL A 58 -1.04 -3.65 -1.91
CA VAL A 58 -1.89 -4.83 -1.62
C VAL A 58 -1.34 -6.08 -2.31
N ASP A 59 -0.89 -5.98 -3.56
CA ASP A 59 -0.28 -7.10 -4.29
C ASP A 59 0.99 -7.60 -3.62
N LEU A 60 1.88 -6.67 -3.23
CA LEU A 60 3.13 -7.03 -2.57
C LEU A 60 2.86 -7.73 -1.23
N VAL A 61 1.84 -7.29 -0.48
CA VAL A 61 1.44 -7.93 0.77
C VAL A 61 0.86 -9.32 0.52
N HIS A 62 0.01 -9.46 -0.50
CA HIS A 62 -0.55 -10.75 -0.90
C HIS A 62 0.55 -11.79 -1.22
N TYR A 63 1.63 -11.36 -1.86
CA TYR A 63 2.80 -12.21 -2.14
C TYR A 63 3.83 -12.30 -1.00
N GLY A 64 3.58 -11.67 0.15
CA GLY A 64 4.51 -11.64 1.28
C GLY A 64 5.81 -10.86 1.01
N GLN A 65 5.81 -9.97 0.03
CA GLN A 65 6.96 -9.20 -0.45
C GLN A 65 7.15 -7.87 0.29
N LEU A 66 6.27 -7.54 1.24
CA LEU A 66 6.31 -6.27 1.97
C LEU A 66 6.28 -6.52 3.49
N SER A 67 7.44 -6.81 4.09
CA SER A 67 7.54 -7.12 5.53
C SER A 67 8.43 -6.15 6.29
N THR A 68 9.31 -5.43 5.60
CA THR A 68 10.30 -4.53 6.21
C THR A 68 10.28 -3.15 5.56
N LEU A 69 10.87 -2.16 6.23
CA LEU A 69 11.01 -0.81 5.64
C LEU A 69 11.88 -0.85 4.38
N ASP A 70 12.89 -1.71 4.35
CA ASP A 70 13.74 -1.91 3.16
C ASP A 70 12.90 -2.44 1.98
N ASP A 71 11.94 -3.34 2.22
CA ASP A 71 11.01 -3.79 1.18
C ASP A 71 10.11 -2.64 0.70
N VAL A 72 9.57 -1.83 1.61
CA VAL A 72 8.76 -0.65 1.25
C VAL A 72 9.56 0.30 0.35
N GLN A 73 10.80 0.60 0.72
CA GLN A 73 11.66 1.51 -0.05
C GLN A 73 12.01 0.91 -1.42
N ARG A 74 12.38 -0.37 -1.45
CA ARG A 74 12.79 -1.08 -2.67
C ARG A 74 11.64 -1.24 -3.65
N GLU A 75 10.47 -1.67 -3.16
CA GLU A 75 9.37 -2.11 -4.02
C GLU A 75 8.41 -0.98 -4.42
N LEU A 76 8.25 0.06 -3.59
CA LEU A 76 7.29 1.12 -3.89
C LEU A 76 7.89 2.25 -4.72
N THR A 77 9.21 2.47 -4.65
CA THR A 77 9.91 3.62 -5.30
C THR A 77 9.20 4.96 -5.07
N TRP A 78 8.43 5.06 -3.98
CA TRP A 78 7.57 6.18 -3.68
C TRP A 78 8.35 7.20 -2.87
N ALA A 79 8.33 8.47 -3.28
CA ALA A 79 9.11 9.53 -2.64
C ALA A 79 8.82 9.73 -1.14
N HIS A 80 7.71 9.19 -0.65
CA HIS A 80 7.35 9.26 0.77
C HIS A 80 7.42 7.90 1.49
N ALA A 81 8.03 6.88 0.86
CA ALA A 81 8.24 5.56 1.45
C ALA A 81 8.96 5.63 2.80
N ASP A 82 9.98 6.49 2.93
CA ASP A 82 10.72 6.65 4.20
C ASP A 82 9.87 7.26 5.31
N THR A 83 8.96 8.16 4.93
CA THR A 83 8.13 8.91 5.89
C THR A 83 6.92 8.10 6.33
N TRP A 84 6.31 7.35 5.41
CA TRP A 84 5.02 6.68 5.64
C TRP A 84 5.10 5.16 5.59
N GLY A 85 6.24 4.60 5.21
CA GLY A 85 6.51 3.17 5.23
C GLY A 85 6.25 2.51 6.58
N PRO A 86 6.63 3.11 7.73
CA PRO A 86 6.29 2.54 9.02
C PRO A 86 4.78 2.37 9.22
N ARG A 87 3.99 3.37 8.82
CA ARG A 87 2.53 3.34 8.92
C ARG A 87 1.92 2.31 7.97
N ILE A 88 2.51 2.10 6.79
CA ILE A 88 2.10 1.01 5.87
C ILE A 88 2.33 -0.35 6.54
N LEU A 89 3.50 -0.57 7.16
CA LEU A 89 3.81 -1.83 7.84
C LEU A 89 2.91 -2.09 9.05
N GLU A 90 2.54 -1.06 9.80
CA GLU A 90 1.56 -1.17 10.89
C GLU A 90 0.19 -1.66 10.40
N LEU A 91 -0.26 -1.19 9.22
CA LEU A 91 -1.51 -1.65 8.61
C LEU A 91 -1.43 -3.09 8.09
N ILE A 92 -0.23 -3.58 7.79
CA ILE A 92 0.03 -4.92 7.25
C ILE A 92 0.14 -5.98 8.33
N GLY A 93 0.62 -5.63 9.54
CA GLY A 93 0.76 -6.57 10.67
C GLY A 93 -0.46 -7.50 10.86
N PRO A 94 -1.70 -6.97 10.90
CA PRO A 94 -2.91 -7.79 11.03
C PRO A 94 -3.20 -8.75 9.85
N VAL A 95 -2.63 -8.50 8.67
CA VAL A 95 -2.74 -9.37 7.49
C VAL A 95 -1.77 -10.55 7.63
N HIS A 96 -0.53 -10.29 8.08
CA HIS A 96 0.49 -11.32 8.26
C HIS A 96 0.16 -12.26 9.44
N ASP A 97 -0.46 -11.75 10.50
CA ASP A 97 -0.86 -12.56 11.67
C ASP A 97 -1.96 -13.60 11.38
N LYS A 98 -2.66 -13.51 10.23
CA LYS A 98 -3.74 -14.44 9.85
C LYS A 98 -3.29 -15.56 8.92
N VAL A 99 -2.06 -15.50 8.41
CA VAL A 99 -1.49 -16.51 7.49
C VAL A 99 -0.71 -17.58 8.27
N ASN A 100 -0.60 -17.45 9.59
CA ASN A 100 0.10 -18.36 10.50
C ASN A 100 -0.88 -18.96 11.53
#